data_AF-A0A0G4PV57-F1
#
_entry.id   AF-A0A0G4PV57-F1
#
_cell.length_a   1.000
_cell.length_b   1.000
_cell.length_c   1.000
_cell.angle_alpha   90.00
_cell.angle_beta   90.00
_cell.angle_gamma   90.00
#
_symmetry.space_group_name_H-M   'P 1'
#
loop_
_entity.id
_entity.type
_entity.pdbx_description
1 polymer ?
#
loop_
_entity_poly.entity_id
_entity_poly.type
_entity_poly.pdbx_seq_one_letter_code
_entity_poly.pdbx_strand_id
1 'polypeptide(L)'
;MREKLRRIISSREQETYSQAHEQLLKILKDERGGILQTVNHYYADNLSSIRQERVMTRLKTLGLHDRILFNMDRVLQGVYLSNEDQAIFDIHDILKAYYKVAMKRFTDNIVVQVSERYILGDRGPVKMFSPDIVGDFEDDKLIEIAGENFATASQRNDLVSKAARFKQALQIAKQAVL
;
A
#
# COMPACT_ATOMS: atom_id res chain seq x y z
N MET A 1 3.40 -22.28 -21.70
CA MET A 1 4.19 -21.51 -20.72
C MET A 1 3.50 -20.22 -20.26
N ARG A 2 3.35 -19.17 -21.10
CA ARG A 2 2.84 -17.84 -20.67
C ARG A 2 1.49 -17.88 -19.95
N GLU A 3 0.51 -18.62 -20.46
CA GLU A 3 -0.81 -18.74 -19.82
C GLU A 3 -0.76 -19.49 -18.49
N LYS A 4 0.08 -20.51 -18.38
CA LYS A 4 0.24 -21.31 -17.15
C LYS A 4 0.89 -20.47 -16.04
N LEU A 5 1.96 -19.74 -16.37
CA LEU A 5 2.58 -18.77 -15.47
C LEU A 5 1.58 -17.70 -15.02
N ARG A 6 0.79 -17.16 -15.95
CA ARG A 6 -0.23 -16.16 -15.62
C ARG A 6 -1.25 -16.70 -14.61
N ARG A 7 -1.73 -17.93 -14.76
CA ARG A 7 -2.66 -18.54 -13.79
C ARG A 7 -2.07 -18.66 -12.39
N ILE A 8 -0.81 -19.11 -12.28
CA ILE A 8 -0.12 -19.26 -11.00
C ILE A 8 0.12 -17.89 -10.33
N ILE A 9 0.47 -16.88 -11.13
CA ILE A 9 0.68 -15.52 -10.63
C ILE A 9 -0.65 -14.93 -10.13
N SER A 10 -1.70 -15.02 -10.94
CA SER A 10 -3.00 -14.44 -10.61
C SER A 10 -3.65 -15.04 -9.36
N SER A 11 -3.48 -16.34 -9.08
CA SER A 11 -4.08 -16.95 -7.88
C SER A 11 -3.46 -16.42 -6.59
N ARG A 12 -2.13 -16.35 -6.53
CA ARG A 12 -1.39 -15.81 -5.37
C ARG A 12 -1.53 -14.30 -5.25
N GLU A 13 -1.59 -13.58 -6.37
CA GLU A 13 -1.91 -12.16 -6.40
C GLU A 13 -3.26 -11.89 -5.74
N GLN A 14 -4.28 -12.67 -6.08
CA GLN A 14 -5.62 -12.55 -5.50
C GLN A 14 -5.63 -12.85 -4.00
N GLU A 15 -4.91 -13.87 -3.55
CA GLU A 15 -4.74 -14.16 -2.12
C GLU A 15 -4.11 -12.98 -1.38
N THR A 16 -3.05 -12.41 -1.95
CA THR A 16 -2.33 -11.28 -1.36
C THR A 16 -3.21 -10.05 -1.24
N TYR A 17 -3.99 -9.72 -2.28
CA TYR A 17 -4.95 -8.62 -2.22
C TYR A 17 -6.05 -8.86 -1.19
N SER A 18 -6.52 -10.10 -1.04
CA SER A 18 -7.50 -10.45 -0.02
C SER A 18 -6.97 -10.17 1.39
N GLN A 19 -5.73 -10.61 1.68
CA GLN A 19 -5.08 -10.36 2.97
C GLN A 19 -4.82 -8.86 3.22
N ALA A 20 -4.37 -8.13 2.19
CA ALA A 20 -4.18 -6.68 2.26
C ALA A 20 -5.49 -5.95 2.58
N HIS A 21 -6.59 -6.37 1.94
CA HIS A 21 -7.92 -5.82 2.18
C HIS A 21 -8.41 -6.13 3.61
N GLU A 22 -8.24 -7.36 4.08
CA GLU A 22 -8.57 -7.72 5.46
C GLU A 22 -7.79 -6.88 6.47
N GLN A 23 -6.49 -6.67 6.24
CA GLN A 23 -5.68 -5.83 7.12
C GLN A 23 -6.13 -4.37 7.09
N LEU A 24 -6.47 -3.84 5.93
CA LEU A 24 -7.03 -2.48 5.81
C LEU A 24 -8.33 -2.33 6.62
N LEU A 25 -9.22 -3.32 6.55
CA LEU A 25 -10.47 -3.31 7.32
C LEU A 25 -10.23 -3.36 8.82
N LYS A 26 -9.21 -4.11 9.28
CA LYS A 26 -8.81 -4.14 10.69
C LYS A 26 -8.33 -2.76 11.14
N ILE A 27 -7.41 -2.14 10.40
CA ILE A 27 -6.92 -0.79 10.69
C ILE A 27 -8.07 0.23 10.74
N LEU A 28 -9.01 0.15 9.78
CA LEU A 28 -10.17 1.03 9.76
C LEU A 28 -11.08 0.81 10.97
N LYS A 29 -11.29 -0.44 11.37
CA LYS A 29 -12.09 -0.79 12.56
C LYS A 29 -11.43 -0.27 13.83
N ASP A 30 -10.11 -0.37 13.95
CA ASP A 30 -9.37 0.11 15.12
C ASP A 30 -9.51 1.63 15.29
N GLU A 31 -9.42 2.39 14.19
CA GLU A 31 -9.58 3.85 14.24
C GLU A 31 -11.03 4.32 14.44
N ARG A 32 -12.02 3.53 14.02
CA ARG A 32 -13.46 3.91 14.11
C ARG A 32 -14.17 3.38 15.35
N GLY A 33 -13.74 2.24 15.88
CA GLY A 33 -14.44 1.51 16.95
C GLY A 33 -13.74 1.53 18.30
N GLY A 34 -12.51 2.04 18.39
CA GLY A 34 -11.75 2.09 19.63
C GLY A 34 -12.19 3.21 20.57
N ILE A 35 -11.77 3.09 21.84
CA ILE A 35 -11.80 4.20 22.79
C ILE A 35 -10.85 5.28 22.25
N LEU A 36 -11.31 6.54 22.20
CA LEU A 36 -10.55 7.69 21.69
C LEU A 36 -9.40 8.07 22.65
N GLN A 37 -8.41 7.19 22.75
CA GLN A 37 -7.25 7.34 23.62
C GLN A 37 -5.98 7.46 22.78
N THR A 38 -5.10 8.37 23.18
CA THR A 38 -3.80 8.55 22.54
C THR A 38 -2.75 8.93 23.58
N VAL A 39 -1.56 8.34 23.46
CA VAL A 39 -0.36 8.72 24.22
C VAL A 39 0.61 9.55 23.37
N ASN A 40 0.19 9.92 22.15
CA ASN A 40 1.02 10.70 21.26
C ASN A 40 1.16 12.14 21.78
N HIS A 41 2.40 12.57 22.04
CA HIS A 41 2.71 13.89 22.59
C HIS A 41 2.17 15.06 21.72
N TYR A 42 2.09 14.89 20.40
CA TYR A 42 1.52 15.89 19.50
C TYR A 42 0.06 16.20 19.79
N TYR A 43 -0.67 15.35 20.52
CA TYR A 43 -2.05 15.63 20.90
C TYR A 43 -2.15 16.92 21.73
N ALA A 44 -1.32 17.06 22.77
CA ALA A 44 -1.32 18.22 23.65
C ALA A 44 -0.94 19.51 22.90
N ASP A 45 0.06 19.41 22.03
CA ASP A 45 0.51 20.53 21.19
C ASP A 45 -0.57 20.94 20.18
N ASN A 46 -1.21 19.98 19.52
CA ASN A 46 -2.31 20.23 18.59
C ASN A 46 -3.49 20.89 19.29
N LEU A 47 -3.87 20.42 20.48
CA LEU A 47 -4.97 20.99 21.26
C LEU A 47 -4.68 22.44 21.65
N SER A 48 -3.47 22.69 22.15
CA SER A 48 -3.03 24.04 22.54
C SER A 48 -3.03 24.99 21.34
N SER A 49 -2.49 24.54 20.21
CA SER A 49 -2.45 25.32 18.96
C SER A 49 -3.85 25.65 18.44
N ILE A 50 -4.77 24.66 18.44
CA ILE A 50 -6.15 24.86 17.99
C ILE A 50 -6.89 25.87 18.89
N ARG A 51 -6.73 25.75 20.21
CA ARG A 51 -7.33 26.70 21.18
C ARG A 51 -6.80 28.12 20.97
N GLN A 52 -5.49 28.27 20.82
CA GLN A 52 -4.86 29.56 20.55
C GLN A 52 -5.37 30.17 19.23
N GLU A 53 -5.40 29.39 18.15
CA GLU A 53 -5.90 29.82 16.84
C GLU A 53 -7.36 30.30 16.92
N ARG A 54 -8.22 29.60 17.66
CA ARG A 54 -9.62 29.99 17.88
C ARG A 54 -9.74 31.33 18.60
N VAL A 55 -8.99 31.53 19.68
CA VAL A 55 -8.98 32.79 20.43
C VAL A 55 -8.48 33.93 19.54
N MET A 56 -7.36 33.72 18.84
CA MET A 56 -6.81 34.71 17.91
C MET A 56 -7.78 35.08 16.79
N THR A 57 -8.52 34.10 16.27
CA THR A 57 -9.54 34.33 15.24
C THR A 57 -10.66 35.22 15.78
N ARG A 58 -11.17 34.95 16.99
CA ARG A 58 -12.20 35.79 17.63
C ARG A 58 -11.71 37.22 17.88
N LEU A 59 -10.49 37.39 18.37
CA LEU A 59 -9.91 38.72 18.59
C LEU A 59 -9.77 39.49 17.28
N LYS A 60 -9.30 38.84 16.21
CA LYS A 60 -9.22 39.44 14.87
C LYS A 60 -10.59 39.85 14.32
N THR A 61 -11.63 39.04 14.53
CA THR A 61 -13.00 39.41 14.11
C THR A 61 -13.55 40.64 14.82
N LEU A 62 -13.06 40.94 16.03
CA LEU A 62 -13.37 42.19 16.75
C LEU A 62 -12.49 43.37 16.33
N GLY A 63 -11.69 43.21 15.27
CA GLY A 63 -10.81 44.23 14.73
C GLY A 63 -9.49 44.38 15.50
N LEU A 64 -9.18 43.50 16.44
CA LEU A 64 -7.94 43.54 17.21
C LEU A 64 -6.80 42.95 16.35
N HIS A 65 -5.98 43.84 15.80
CA HIS A 65 -4.81 43.52 14.98
C HIS A 65 -3.53 43.98 15.67
N ASP A 66 -2.40 43.34 15.33
CA ASP A 66 -1.10 43.66 15.90
C ASP A 66 -0.78 45.17 15.79
N ARG A 67 -0.20 45.72 16.88
CA ARG A 67 0.33 47.10 16.98
C ARG A 67 -0.70 48.23 17.19
N ILE A 68 -1.94 47.91 17.56
CA ILE A 68 -2.97 48.91 17.92
C ILE A 68 -3.12 48.98 19.45
N LEU A 69 -3.34 50.18 20.00
CA LEU A 69 -3.69 50.35 21.42
C LEU A 69 -5.05 49.67 21.69
N PHE A 70 -5.09 48.68 22.56
CA PHE A 70 -6.30 47.88 22.80
C PHE A 70 -7.08 48.39 24.01
N ASN A 71 -8.41 48.44 23.89
CA ASN A 71 -9.29 48.54 25.04
C ASN A 71 -9.46 47.14 25.66
N MET A 72 -9.15 47.00 26.95
CA MET A 72 -9.28 45.75 27.70
C MET A 72 -10.70 45.17 27.66
N ASP A 73 -11.74 46.00 27.63
CA ASP A 73 -13.13 45.56 27.52
C ASP A 73 -13.38 44.84 26.19
N ARG A 74 -12.76 45.30 25.10
CA ARG A 74 -12.87 44.66 23.78
C ARG A 74 -12.10 43.34 23.73
N VAL A 75 -10.96 43.26 24.42
CA VAL A 75 -10.21 42.00 24.55
C VAL A 75 -11.02 40.99 25.36
N LEU A 76 -11.61 41.42 26.48
CA LEU A 76 -12.47 40.58 27.31
C LEU A 76 -13.68 40.06 26.53
N GLN A 77 -14.32 40.87 25.69
CA GLN A 77 -15.41 40.42 24.81
C GLN A 77 -14.98 39.32 23.83
N GLY A 78 -13.74 39.35 23.34
CA GLY A 78 -13.23 38.33 22.42
C GLY A 78 -12.78 37.03 23.09
N VAL A 79 -12.39 37.11 24.36
CA VAL A 79 -11.94 35.96 25.16
C VAL A 79 -13.11 35.29 25.86
N TYR A 80 -13.95 36.07 26.53
CA TYR A 80 -15.07 35.60 27.33
C TYR A 80 -16.10 34.90 26.44
N LEU A 81 -16.58 33.76 26.94
CA LEU A 81 -17.63 32.97 26.34
C LEU A 81 -18.63 32.60 27.42
N SER A 82 -19.85 32.30 27.02
CA SER A 82 -20.77 31.60 27.90
C SER A 82 -20.18 30.23 28.27
N ASN A 83 -20.58 29.69 29.42
CA ASN A 83 -20.17 28.35 29.83
C ASN A 83 -20.57 27.29 28.78
N GLU A 84 -21.69 27.49 28.10
CA GLU A 84 -22.19 26.60 27.04
C GLU A 84 -21.28 26.65 25.81
N ASP A 85 -20.97 27.85 25.30
CA ASP A 85 -20.09 28.01 24.13
C ASP A 85 -18.68 27.48 24.41
N GLN A 86 -18.17 27.73 25.62
CA GLN A 86 -16.87 27.22 26.05
C GLN A 86 -16.85 25.69 26.03
N ALA A 87 -17.89 25.03 26.58
CA ALA A 87 -17.99 23.57 26.57
C ALA A 87 -18.08 23.00 25.14
N ILE A 88 -18.87 23.64 24.26
CA ILE A 88 -18.98 23.25 22.84
C ILE A 88 -17.60 23.31 22.17
N PHE A 89 -16.88 24.41 22.34
CA PHE A 89 -15.58 24.59 21.71
C PHE A 89 -14.50 23.67 22.28
N ASP A 90 -14.52 23.41 23.59
CA ASP A 90 -13.58 22.48 24.19
C ASP A 90 -13.77 21.05 23.67
N ILE A 91 -15.02 20.56 23.58
CA ILE A 91 -15.31 19.25 22.99
C ILE A 91 -14.84 19.20 21.53
N HIS A 92 -15.17 20.24 20.76
CA HIS A 92 -14.74 20.31 19.35
C HIS A 92 -13.21 20.29 19.22
N ASP A 93 -12.49 21.07 20.03
CA ASP A 93 -11.04 21.19 19.92
C ASP A 93 -10.32 19.91 20.38
N ILE A 94 -10.84 19.25 21.41
CA ILE A 94 -10.41 17.91 21.84
C ILE A 94 -10.56 16.90 20.70
N LEU A 95 -11.74 16.85 20.05
CA LEU A 95 -12.00 15.93 18.95
C LEU A 95 -11.14 16.25 17.72
N LYS A 96 -10.97 17.54 17.38
CA LYS A 96 -10.15 17.98 16.25
C LYS A 96 -8.67 17.65 16.47
N ALA A 97 -8.15 17.87 17.69
CA ALA A 97 -6.78 17.51 18.04
C ALA A 97 -6.55 16.00 17.96
N TYR A 98 -7.49 15.21 18.48
CA TYR A 98 -7.43 13.75 18.40
C TYR A 98 -7.47 13.27 16.95
N TYR A 99 -8.40 13.79 16.15
CA TYR A 99 -8.56 13.42 14.74
C TYR A 99 -7.28 13.67 13.93
N LYS A 100 -6.59 14.79 14.16
CA LYS A 100 -5.29 15.06 13.51
C LYS A 100 -4.24 13.97 13.79
N VAL A 101 -4.21 13.43 15.01
CA VAL A 101 -3.29 12.34 15.38
C VAL A 101 -3.74 11.02 14.76
N ALA A 102 -5.03 10.69 14.88
CA ALA A 102 -5.61 9.46 14.34
C ALA A 102 -5.40 9.36 12.82
N MET A 103 -5.60 10.45 12.07
CA MET A 103 -5.38 10.49 10.62
C MET A 103 -3.94 10.20 10.20
N LYS A 104 -2.95 10.71 10.95
CA LYS A 104 -1.54 10.42 10.69
C LYS A 104 -1.23 8.95 10.95
N ARG A 105 -1.65 8.44 12.12
CA ARG A 105 -1.48 7.03 12.50
C ARG A 105 -2.14 6.08 11.49
N PHE A 106 -3.35 6.39 11.05
CA PHE A 106 -4.07 5.62 10.03
C PHE A 106 -3.29 5.54 8.72
N THR A 107 -2.84 6.69 8.21
CA THR A 107 -2.08 6.77 6.96
C THR A 107 -0.77 5.99 7.06
N ASP A 108 0.00 6.19 8.13
CA ASP A 108 1.27 5.49 8.36
C ASP A 108 1.04 3.96 8.45
N ASN A 109 -0.01 3.54 9.14
CA ASN A 109 -0.37 2.13 9.25
C ASN A 109 -0.76 1.52 7.90
N ILE A 110 -1.44 2.25 7.02
CA ILE A 110 -1.73 1.76 5.65
C ILE A 110 -0.43 1.52 4.90
N VAL A 111 0.49 2.50 4.91
CA VAL A 111 1.75 2.40 4.17
C VAL A 111 2.52 1.17 4.63
N VAL A 112 2.75 1.03 5.94
CA VAL A 112 3.58 -0.06 6.45
C VAL A 112 2.85 -1.41 6.43
N GLN A 113 1.62 -1.45 6.92
CA GLN A 113 0.95 -2.73 7.19
C GLN A 113 0.16 -3.26 6.01
N VAL A 114 -0.21 -2.42 5.04
CA VAL A 114 -0.93 -2.84 3.83
C VAL A 114 0.02 -2.82 2.64
N SER A 115 0.57 -1.65 2.31
CA SER A 115 1.38 -1.48 1.09
C SER A 115 2.73 -2.20 1.19
N GLU A 116 3.55 -1.87 2.18
CA GLU A 116 4.87 -2.48 2.32
C GLU A 116 4.79 -3.96 2.65
N ARG A 117 3.91 -4.36 3.57
CA ARG A 117 3.81 -5.75 4.02
C ARG A 117 3.24 -6.70 2.97
N TYR A 118 2.12 -6.32 2.34
CA TYR A 118 1.41 -7.24 1.43
C TYR A 118 1.70 -6.95 -0.04
N ILE A 119 1.84 -5.69 -0.45
CA ILE A 119 2.00 -5.38 -1.88
C ILE A 119 3.48 -5.43 -2.32
N LEU A 120 4.36 -4.80 -1.54
CA LEU A 120 5.79 -4.68 -1.83
C LEU A 120 6.66 -5.72 -1.10
N GLY A 121 6.06 -6.44 -0.16
CA GLY A 121 6.73 -7.44 0.66
C GLY A 121 7.19 -8.63 -0.17
N ASP A 122 7.93 -9.55 0.45
CA ASP A 122 8.54 -10.67 -0.27
C ASP A 122 7.51 -11.66 -0.84
N ARG A 123 6.31 -11.69 -0.25
CA ARG A 123 5.15 -12.43 -0.77
C ARG A 123 4.21 -11.57 -1.62
N GLY A 124 4.55 -10.30 -1.83
CA GLY A 124 3.73 -9.37 -2.58
C GLY A 124 3.82 -9.58 -4.09
N PRO A 125 2.78 -9.17 -4.86
CA PRO A 125 2.72 -9.36 -6.30
C PRO A 125 3.93 -8.81 -7.06
N VAL A 126 4.58 -7.77 -6.52
CA VAL A 126 5.77 -7.15 -7.14
C VAL A 126 7.00 -8.06 -7.09
N LYS A 127 7.19 -8.80 -6.00
CA LYS A 127 8.34 -9.71 -5.79
C LYS A 127 8.01 -11.19 -6.00
N MET A 128 6.73 -11.49 -6.27
CA MET A 128 6.19 -12.85 -6.30
C MET A 128 6.78 -13.74 -7.40
N PHE A 129 7.35 -13.15 -8.44
CA PHE A 129 8.03 -13.86 -9.52
C PHE A 129 9.52 -13.54 -9.49
N SER A 130 10.26 -14.30 -8.68
CA SER A 130 11.70 -14.18 -8.51
C SER A 130 12.41 -15.50 -8.86
N PRO A 131 13.72 -15.47 -9.18
CA PRO A 131 14.51 -16.68 -9.40
C PRO A 131 14.44 -17.66 -8.22
N ASP A 132 14.43 -17.15 -6.99
CA ASP A 132 14.34 -17.97 -5.77
C ASP A 132 13.04 -18.76 -5.73
N ILE A 133 11.91 -18.11 -6.02
CA ILE A 133 10.58 -18.77 -6.06
C ILE A 133 10.50 -19.81 -7.18
N VAL A 134 11.14 -19.55 -8.33
CA VAL A 134 11.21 -20.52 -9.42
C VAL A 134 12.10 -21.70 -9.04
N GLY A 135 13.18 -21.47 -8.27
CA GLY A 135 14.04 -22.51 -7.72
C GLY A 135 13.34 -23.43 -6.72
N ASP A 136 12.35 -22.92 -6.00
CA ASP A 136 11.53 -23.68 -5.06
C ASP A 136 10.42 -24.53 -5.73
N PHE A 137 10.26 -24.48 -7.05
CA PHE A 137 9.24 -25.27 -7.74
C PHE A 137 9.65 -26.74 -7.85
N GLU A 138 8.72 -27.63 -7.51
CA GLU A 138 8.87 -29.07 -7.75
C GLU A 138 8.97 -29.38 -9.25
N ASP A 139 9.69 -30.46 -9.58
CA ASP A 139 9.94 -30.90 -10.95
C ASP A 139 8.66 -31.05 -11.77
N ASP A 140 7.60 -31.61 -11.19
CA ASP A 140 6.29 -31.76 -11.84
C ASP A 140 5.70 -30.41 -12.25
N LYS A 141 5.86 -29.39 -11.40
CA LYS A 141 5.37 -28.04 -11.63
C LYS A 141 6.21 -27.31 -12.68
N LEU A 142 7.52 -27.56 -12.70
CA LEU A 142 8.41 -27.06 -13.76
C LEU A 142 8.07 -27.69 -15.10
N ILE A 143 7.82 -29.00 -15.16
CA ILE A 143 7.38 -29.70 -16.37
C ILE A 143 6.00 -29.18 -16.79
N GLU A 144 5.09 -28.93 -15.86
CA GLU A 144 3.80 -28.34 -16.18
C GLU A 144 3.97 -26.97 -16.85
N ILE A 145 4.83 -26.10 -16.30
CA ILE A 145 5.00 -24.72 -16.76
C ILE A 145 5.79 -24.63 -18.07
N ALA A 146 6.96 -25.28 -18.09
CA ALA A 146 8.00 -25.14 -19.12
C ALA A 146 8.12 -26.37 -20.03
N GLY A 147 7.50 -27.49 -19.68
CA GLY A 147 7.53 -28.70 -20.51
C GLY A 147 6.88 -28.47 -21.87
N GLU A 148 7.54 -29.00 -22.90
CA GLU A 148 6.98 -29.05 -24.26
C GLU A 148 5.71 -29.90 -24.26
N ASN A 149 4.71 -29.49 -25.05
CA ASN A 149 3.56 -30.37 -25.28
C ASN A 149 3.97 -31.52 -26.22
N PHE A 150 3.21 -32.62 -26.18
CA PHE A 150 3.54 -33.82 -26.95
C PHE A 150 3.64 -33.56 -28.46
N ALA A 151 2.75 -32.72 -29.01
CA ALA A 151 2.75 -32.39 -30.43
C ALA A 151 4.06 -31.69 -30.85
N THR A 152 4.51 -30.70 -30.08
CA THR A 152 5.77 -29.99 -30.32
C THR A 152 6.97 -30.92 -30.13
N ALA A 153 6.97 -31.76 -29.10
CA ALA A 153 8.04 -32.73 -28.87
C ALA A 153 8.13 -33.76 -30.03
N SER A 154 6.99 -34.24 -30.51
CA SER A 154 6.91 -35.16 -31.66
C SER A 154 7.43 -34.50 -32.94
N GLN A 155 6.97 -33.28 -33.24
CA GLN A 155 7.45 -32.52 -34.39
C GLN A 155 8.95 -32.24 -34.31
N ARG A 156 9.46 -31.91 -33.12
CA ARG A 156 10.91 -31.74 -32.90
C ARG A 156 11.67 -33.01 -33.24
N ASN A 157 11.21 -34.17 -32.77
CA ASN A 157 11.85 -35.45 -33.07
C ASN A 157 11.84 -35.77 -34.58
N ASP A 158 10.74 -35.50 -35.28
CA ASP A 158 10.63 -35.68 -36.73
C ASP A 158 11.60 -34.77 -37.49
N LEU A 159 11.68 -33.50 -37.11
CA LEU A 159 12.60 -32.52 -37.71
C LEU A 159 14.06 -32.88 -37.45
N VAL A 160 14.40 -33.32 -36.24
CA VAL A 160 15.75 -33.79 -35.88
C VAL A 160 16.14 -35.00 -36.74
N SER A 161 15.24 -35.97 -36.90
CA SER A 161 15.45 -37.14 -37.76
C SER A 161 15.67 -36.74 -39.23
N LYS A 162 14.84 -35.85 -39.77
CA LYS A 162 15.02 -35.31 -41.14
C LYS A 162 16.34 -34.58 -41.30
N ALA A 163 16.72 -33.74 -40.34
CA ALA A 163 17.97 -33.01 -40.37
C ALA A 163 19.19 -33.94 -40.35
N ALA A 164 19.15 -35.01 -39.55
CA ALA A 164 20.21 -36.03 -39.52
C ALA A 164 20.37 -36.72 -40.87
N ARG A 165 19.25 -37.12 -41.50
CA ARG A 165 19.24 -37.73 -42.84
C ARG A 165 19.81 -36.79 -43.90
N PHE A 166 19.42 -35.52 -43.89
CA PHE A 166 19.95 -34.54 -44.85
C PHE A 166 21.44 -34.27 -44.64
N LYS A 167 21.93 -34.24 -43.40
CA LYS A 167 23.37 -34.13 -43.12
C LYS A 167 24.17 -35.32 -43.65
N GLN A 168 23.67 -36.55 -43.46
CA GLN A 168 24.31 -37.74 -44.02
C GLN A 168 24.33 -37.72 -45.54
N ALA A 169 23.20 -37.40 -46.18
CA ALA A 169 23.13 -37.29 -47.64
C ALA A 169 24.10 -36.24 -48.20
N LEU A 170 24.20 -35.08 -47.53
CA LEU A 170 25.17 -34.04 -47.89
C LEU A 170 26.62 -34.52 -47.77
N GLN A 171 26.93 -35.31 -46.73
CA GLN A 171 28.28 -35.83 -46.52
C GLN A 171 28.67 -36.86 -47.60
N ILE A 172 27.74 -37.73 -47.98
CA ILE A 172 27.91 -38.66 -49.10
C ILE A 172 28.12 -37.89 -50.41
N ALA A 173 27.28 -36.89 -50.69
CA ALA A 173 27.39 -36.07 -51.89
C ALA A 173 28.74 -35.33 -51.97
N LYS A 174 29.27 -34.85 -50.84
CA LYS A 174 30.60 -34.22 -50.79
C LYS A 174 31.74 -35.21 -51.04
N GLN A 175 31.61 -36.46 -50.60
CA GLN A 175 32.62 -37.51 -50.82
C GLN A 175 32.63 -38.02 -52.27
N ALA A 176 31.50 -37.96 -52.97
CA ALA A 176 31.38 -38.40 -54.37
C ALA A 176 31.85 -37.35 -55.41
N VAL A 177 32.21 -36.14 -54.98
CA VAL A 177 32.67 -35.03 -55.84
C VAL A 177 34.21 -34.83 -55.77
N LEU A 178 34.90 -35.63 -54.95
CA LEU A 178 36.36 -35.81 -54.98
C LEU A 178 36.70 -37.08 -55.78
#